data_AF-A0A348WKY9-F1
#
_entry.id   AF-A0A348WKY9-F1
#
_cell.length_a   1.000
_cell.length_b   1.000
_cell.length_c   1.000
_cell.angle_alpha   90.00
_cell.angle_beta   90.00
_cell.angle_gamma   90.00
#
_symmetry.space_group_name_H-M   'P 1'
#
loop_
_entity.id
_entity.type
_entity.pdbx_description
1 polymer ?
#
loop_
_entity_poly.entity_id
_entity_poly.type
_entity_poly.pdbx_seq_one_letter_code
_entity_poly.pdbx_strand_id
1 'polypeptide(L)'
;MAKLHDFYKESVVPGLMKEFSYNSVMQVPRIEKITLNMGVGEALADKKVLDNAVADLEAISGQKPIRTVARKSVAGFKIREGFPIGCKVTLRGERMWDFLQRLISIAIPRIRDFRGLNPKSFDGRGNYSMG
;
A
#
# COMPACT_ATOMS: atom_id res chain seq x y z
N MET A 1 18.58 8.00 3.30
CA MET A 1 17.69 9.18 3.45
C MET A 1 16.66 9.15 2.32
N ALA A 2 15.39 9.06 2.68
CA ALA A 2 14.29 8.97 1.72
C ALA A 2 14.03 10.35 1.09
N LYS A 3 14.49 10.56 -0.14
CA LYS A 3 14.42 11.85 -0.87
C LYS A 3 13.00 12.44 -0.92
N LEU A 4 11.97 11.59 -0.94
CA LEU A 4 10.57 12.02 -0.90
C LEU A 4 10.14 12.62 0.44
N HIS A 5 10.70 12.16 1.55
CA HIS A 5 10.35 12.68 2.87
C HIS A 5 10.87 14.11 3.05
N ASP A 6 12.08 14.38 2.57
CA ASP A 6 12.66 15.73 2.60
C ASP A 6 11.92 16.65 1.65
N PHE A 7 11.61 16.18 0.43
CA PHE A 7 10.74 16.90 -0.52
C PHE A 7 9.37 17.24 0.08
N TYR A 8 8.77 16.31 0.82
CA TYR A 8 7.50 16.55 1.52
C TYR A 8 7.63 17.71 2.52
N LYS A 9 8.69 17.74 3.33
CA LYS A 9 8.91 18.78 4.33
C LYS A 9 9.25 20.14 3.73
N GLU A 10 10.11 20.17 2.73
CA GLU A 10 10.68 21.40 2.17
C GLU A 10 9.76 22.06 1.14
N SER A 11 9.06 21.26 0.33
CA SER A 11 8.29 21.76 -0.81
C SER A 11 6.78 21.58 -0.63
N VAL A 12 6.34 20.38 -0.24
CA VAL A 12 4.91 20.05 -0.18
C VAL A 12 4.22 20.76 0.99
N VAL A 13 4.82 20.74 2.18
CA VAL A 13 4.25 21.39 3.37
C VAL A 13 4.03 22.89 3.16
N PRO A 14 5.03 23.69 2.69
CA PRO A 14 4.80 25.11 2.43
C PRO A 14 3.79 25.37 1.30
N GLY A 15 3.74 24.51 0.28
CA GLY A 15 2.76 24.60 -0.80
C GLY A 15 1.32 24.45 -0.30
N LEU A 16 1.05 23.38 0.46
CA LEU A 16 -0.27 23.11 1.02
C LEU A 16 -0.70 24.16 2.06
N MET A 17 0.23 24.66 2.87
CA MET A 17 -0.05 25.75 3.82
C MET A 17 -0.54 27.01 3.09
N LYS A 18 0.07 27.36 1.95
CA LYS A 18 -0.33 28.52 1.15
C LYS A 18 -1.66 28.31 0.43
N GLU A 19 -1.85 27.13 -0.17
CA GLU A 19 -3.04 26.81 -0.95
C GLU A 19 -4.31 26.73 -0.08
N PHE A 20 -4.21 26.05 1.08
CA PHE A 20 -5.35 25.82 1.96
C PHE A 20 -5.41 26.76 3.16
N SER A 21 -4.44 27.67 3.30
CA SER A 21 -4.38 28.69 4.36
C SER A 21 -4.54 28.11 5.77
N TYR A 22 -3.87 26.99 6.05
CA TYR A 22 -3.92 26.35 7.37
C TYR A 22 -3.30 27.23 8.46
N ASN A 23 -3.88 27.19 9.66
CA ASN A 23 -3.42 27.99 10.80
C ASN A 23 -2.21 27.37 11.51
N SER A 24 -1.98 26.07 11.32
CA SER A 24 -0.90 25.34 11.97
C SER A 24 -0.27 24.32 11.02
N VAL A 25 1.06 24.21 11.09
CA VAL A 25 1.85 23.23 10.33
C VAL A 25 1.42 21.79 10.63
N MET A 26 0.82 21.54 11.80
CA MET A 26 0.33 20.22 12.19
C MET A 26 -0.98 19.83 11.47
N GLN A 27 -1.70 20.78 10.87
CA GLN A 27 -2.92 20.49 10.09
C GLN A 27 -2.62 19.93 8.69
N VAL A 28 -1.39 20.10 8.21
CA VAL A 28 -1.00 19.64 6.88
C VAL A 28 -1.09 18.11 6.80
N PRO A 29 -1.79 17.56 5.79
CA PRO A 29 -1.96 16.12 5.62
C PRO A 29 -0.63 15.37 5.53
N ARG A 30 -0.50 14.28 6.29
CA ARG A 30 0.69 13.41 6.31
C ARG A 30 0.32 12.02 5.82
N ILE A 31 1.27 11.35 5.17
CA ILE A 31 1.13 9.93 4.85
C ILE A 31 1.41 9.13 6.13
N GLU A 32 0.38 8.49 6.69
CA GLU A 32 0.50 7.76 7.96
C GLU A 32 1.11 6.36 7.79
N LYS A 33 0.68 5.66 6.73
CA LYS A 33 1.10 4.30 6.39
C LYS A 33 0.74 3.97 4.95
N ILE A 34 1.46 3.00 4.39
CA ILE A 34 1.07 2.31 3.17
C ILE A 34 0.87 0.84 3.51
N THR A 35 -0.27 0.28 3.11
CA THR A 35 -0.54 -1.15 3.29
C THR A 35 -0.62 -1.82 1.94
N LEU A 36 0.22 -2.83 1.72
CA LEU A 36 0.16 -3.68 0.54
C LEU A 36 -0.52 -4.98 0.95
N ASN A 37 -1.48 -5.42 0.14
CA ASN A 37 -2.29 -6.58 0.43
C ASN A 37 -2.47 -7.39 -0.85
N MET A 38 -2.21 -8.69 -0.78
CA MET A 38 -2.49 -9.64 -1.83
C MET A 38 -3.52 -10.65 -1.33
N GLY A 39 -4.67 -10.70 -2.01
CA GLY A 39 -5.64 -11.76 -1.85
C GLY A 39 -5.27 -12.93 -2.75
N VAL A 40 -4.98 -14.09 -2.18
CA VAL A 40 -4.53 -15.28 -2.91
C VAL A 40 -5.56 -16.38 -2.70
N GLY A 41 -6.69 -16.29 -3.42
CA GLY A 41 -7.80 -17.24 -3.29
C GLY A 41 -7.41 -18.68 -3.68
N GLU A 42 -6.44 -18.83 -4.58
CA GLU A 42 -5.90 -20.11 -5.04
C GLU A 42 -5.07 -20.83 -3.95
N ALA A 43 -4.68 -20.13 -2.88
CA ALA A 43 -3.96 -20.71 -1.75
C ALA A 43 -4.75 -21.83 -1.03
N LEU A 44 -6.06 -21.92 -1.25
CA LEU A 44 -6.90 -23.01 -0.75
C LEU A 44 -6.53 -24.36 -1.36
N ALA A 45 -6.14 -24.37 -2.64
CA ALA A 45 -5.77 -25.59 -3.36
C ALA A 45 -4.29 -25.91 -3.19
N ASP A 46 -3.42 -24.89 -3.23
CA ASP A 46 -1.98 -25.05 -3.07
C ASP A 46 -1.37 -24.02 -2.11
N LYS A 47 -0.85 -24.52 -0.99
CA LYS A 47 -0.17 -23.70 0.02
C LYS A 47 1.12 -23.06 -0.52
N LYS A 48 1.77 -23.65 -1.53
CA LYS A 48 3.01 -23.11 -2.11
C LYS A 48 2.77 -21.79 -2.83
N VAL A 49 1.59 -21.60 -3.42
CA VAL A 49 1.23 -20.33 -4.08
C VAL A 49 1.23 -19.19 -3.06
N LEU A 50 0.76 -19.45 -1.84
CA LEU A 50 0.82 -18.47 -0.76
C LEU A 50 2.27 -18.18 -0.34
N ASP A 51 3.12 -19.20 -0.26
CA ASP A 51 4.53 -19.01 0.10
C ASP A 51 5.26 -18.18 -0.95
N ASN A 52 4.98 -18.40 -2.24
CA ASN A 52 5.52 -17.60 -3.34
C ASN A 52 5.03 -16.14 -3.27
N ALA A 53 3.73 -15.92 -3.04
CA ALA A 53 3.19 -14.57 -2.91
C ALA A 53 3.77 -13.82 -1.69
N VAL A 54 4.07 -14.53 -0.59
CA VAL A 54 4.77 -13.96 0.55
C VAL A 54 6.21 -13.57 0.16
N ALA A 55 6.92 -14.42 -0.58
CA ALA A 55 8.27 -14.12 -1.05
C ALA A 55 8.31 -12.91 -2.00
N ASP A 56 7.35 -12.81 -2.92
CA ASP A 56 7.23 -11.68 -3.84
C ASP A 56 6.95 -10.37 -3.09
N LEU A 57 5.99 -10.39 -2.16
CA LEU A 57 5.65 -9.21 -1.36
C LEU A 57 6.81 -8.80 -0.43
N GLU A 58 7.59 -9.77 0.07
CA GLU A 58 8.80 -9.53 0.84
C GLU A 58 9.88 -8.85 0.00
N ALA A 59 10.11 -9.33 -1.23
CA ALA A 59 11.08 -8.76 -2.16
C ALA A 59 10.69 -7.31 -2.57
N ILE A 60 9.41 -7.06 -2.81
CA ILE A 60 8.90 -5.73 -3.16
C ILE A 60 9.03 -4.76 -1.99
N SER A 61 8.56 -5.16 -0.81
CA SER A 61 8.43 -4.28 0.35
C SER A 61 9.70 -4.18 1.21
N GLY A 62 10.61 -5.15 1.11
CA GLY A 62 11.77 -5.28 1.99
C GLY A 62 11.39 -5.62 3.44
N GLN A 63 10.20 -6.17 3.66
CA GLN A 63 9.67 -6.51 4.97
C GLN A 63 8.87 -7.81 4.91
N LYS A 64 9.15 -8.70 5.86
CA LYS A 64 8.44 -9.98 5.98
C LYS A 64 6.92 -9.75 6.12
N PRO A 65 6.09 -10.24 5.18
CA PRO A 65 4.65 -10.08 5.22
C PRO A 65 3.97 -10.93 6.30
N ILE A 66 2.82 -10.47 6.76
CA ILE A 66 1.94 -11.21 7.65
C ILE A 66 0.92 -11.97 6.80
N ARG A 67 0.74 -13.27 7.07
CA ARG A 67 -0.30 -14.09 6.44
C ARG A 67 -1.67 -13.70 7.03
N THR A 68 -2.63 -13.39 6.17
CA THR A 68 -4.00 -13.06 6.57
C THR A 68 -4.87 -14.30 6.54
N VAL A 69 -5.63 -14.50 7.61
CA VAL A 69 -6.55 -15.63 7.76
C VAL A 69 -7.99 -15.18 7.61
N ALA A 70 -8.85 -16.09 7.15
CA ALA A 70 -10.27 -15.86 7.03
C ALA A 70 -10.92 -15.70 8.41
N ARG A 71 -11.63 -14.59 8.63
CA ARG A 71 -12.34 -14.30 9.88
C ARG A 71 -13.64 -15.11 10.02
N LYS A 72 -14.25 -15.51 8.91
CA LYS A 72 -15.52 -16.24 8.88
C LYS A 72 -15.46 -17.29 7.77
N SER A 73 -16.19 -18.38 7.97
CA SER A 73 -16.42 -19.37 6.92
C SER A 73 -17.39 -18.81 5.88
N VAL A 74 -17.05 -18.97 4.59
CA VAL A 74 -17.89 -18.54 3.47
C VAL A 74 -17.98 -19.69 2.46
N ALA A 75 -19.15 -20.34 2.41
CA ALA A 75 -19.37 -21.53 1.60
C ALA A 75 -19.17 -21.27 0.10
N GLY A 76 -19.60 -20.11 -0.40
CA GLY A 76 -19.46 -19.74 -1.82
C GLY A 76 -18.02 -19.71 -2.32
N PHE A 77 -17.07 -19.32 -1.45
CA PHE A 77 -15.64 -19.33 -1.77
C PHE A 77 -14.92 -20.59 -1.26
N LYS A 78 -15.66 -21.55 -0.67
CA LYS A 78 -15.11 -22.76 -0.02
C LYS A 78 -14.07 -22.45 1.06
N ILE A 79 -14.19 -21.30 1.72
CA ILE A 79 -13.27 -20.85 2.78
C ILE A 79 -13.84 -21.22 4.15
N ARG A 80 -12.99 -21.78 5.02
CA ARG A 80 -13.30 -21.98 6.45
C ARG A 80 -12.57 -20.95 7.30
N GLU A 81 -13.15 -20.64 8.45
CA GLU A 81 -12.50 -19.77 9.45
C GLU A 81 -11.10 -20.28 9.81
N GLY A 82 -10.15 -19.36 9.92
CA GLY A 82 -8.74 -19.65 10.22
C GLY A 82 -7.89 -20.05 9.02
N PHE A 83 -8.47 -20.24 7.82
CA PHE A 83 -7.67 -20.56 6.63
C PHE A 83 -6.84 -19.36 6.16
N PRO A 84 -5.54 -19.55 5.85
CA PRO A 84 -4.70 -18.49 5.29
C PRO A 84 -5.07 -18.28 3.81
N ILE A 85 -5.48 -17.07 3.47
CA ILE A 85 -6.04 -16.72 2.15
C ILE A 85 -5.34 -15.51 1.50
N GLY A 86 -4.30 -14.98 2.14
CA GLY A 86 -3.55 -13.86 1.60
C GLY A 86 -2.37 -13.47 2.48
N CYS A 87 -1.71 -12.40 2.06
CA CYS A 87 -0.62 -11.78 2.80
C CYS A 87 -0.73 -10.26 2.73
N LYS A 88 -0.27 -9.59 3.79
CA LYS A 88 -0.20 -8.14 3.83
C LYS A 88 1.05 -7.64 4.53
N VAL A 89 1.46 -6.43 4.19
CA VAL A 89 2.50 -5.70 4.90
C VAL A 89 2.05 -4.27 5.12
N THR A 90 2.35 -3.72 6.29
CA THR A 90 2.11 -2.32 6.61
C THR A 90 3.46 -1.63 6.76
N LEU A 91 3.72 -0.68 5.87
CA LEU A 91 4.93 0.13 5.84
C LEU A 91 4.66 1.45 6.54
N ARG A 92 5.59 1.84 7.42
CA ARG A 92 5.59 3.10 8.18
C ARG A 92 6.99 3.70 8.18
N GLY A 93 7.09 5.00 8.48
CA GLY A 93 8.38 5.69 8.59
C GLY A 93 9.17 5.68 7.28
N GLU A 94 10.47 5.44 7.35
CA GLU A 94 11.37 5.50 6.18
C GLU A 94 11.01 4.47 5.10
N ARG A 95 10.71 3.23 5.49
CA ARG A 95 10.37 2.15 4.54
C ARG A 95 9.15 2.49 3.67
N MET A 96 8.20 3.23 4.24
CA MET A 96 7.02 3.71 3.52
C MET A 96 7.41 4.73 2.44
N TRP A 97 8.25 5.71 2.79
CA TRP A 97 8.72 6.72 1.85
C TRP A 97 9.58 6.12 0.73
N ASP A 98 10.46 5.18 1.05
CA ASP A 98 11.28 4.48 0.07
C ASP A 98 10.44 3.62 -0.88
N PHE A 99 9.41 2.94 -0.35
CA PHE A 99 8.47 2.19 -1.19
C PHE A 99 7.68 3.14 -2.10
N LEU A 100 7.16 4.24 -1.57
CA LEU A 100 6.41 5.23 -2.35
C LEU A 100 7.25 5.81 -3.48
N GLN A 101 8.54 6.08 -3.23
CA GLN A 101 9.46 6.56 -4.25
C GLN A 101 9.67 5.52 -5.36
N ARG A 102 9.90 4.26 -4.99
CA ARG A 102 10.03 3.17 -5.96
C ARG A 102 8.74 2.97 -6.76
N LEU A 103 7.58 3.12 -6.12
CA LEU A 103 6.28 3.03 -6.77
C LEU A 103 6.12 4.11 -7.85
N ILE A 104 6.29 5.38 -7.48
CA ILE A 104 6.05 6.52 -8.37
C ILE A 104 7.10 6.59 -9.49
N SER A 105 8.38 6.45 -9.15
CA SER A 105 9.47 6.70 -10.09
C SER A 105 9.87 5.49 -10.93
N ILE A 106 9.60 4.26 -10.48
CA ILE A 106 10.08 3.03 -11.15
C ILE A 106 8.91 2.15 -11.58
N ALA A 107 8.01 1.79 -10.67
CA ALA A 107 6.98 0.78 -10.96
C ALA A 107 5.85 1.34 -11.85
N ILE A 108 5.29 2.50 -11.52
CA ILE A 108 4.16 3.09 -12.28
C ILE A 108 4.51 3.32 -13.76
N PRO A 109 5.66 3.92 -14.12
CA PRO A 109 6.02 4.11 -15.53
C PRO A 109 6.21 2.81 -16.32
N ARG A 110 6.41 1.68 -15.62
CA ARG A 110 6.57 0.34 -16.22
C ARG A 110 5.25 -0.41 -16.35
N ILE A 111 4.13 0.16 -15.92
CA ILE A 111 2.81 -0.43 -16.12
C ILE A 111 2.49 -0.44 -17.62
N ARG A 112 2.04 -1.58 -18.12
CA ARG A 112 1.61 -1.73 -19.52
C ARG A 112 0.44 -0.79 -19.80
N ASP A 113 0.52 -0.03 -20.90
CA ASP A 113 -0.52 0.93 -21.33
C ASP A 113 -0.92 1.93 -20.24
N PHE A 114 0.05 2.48 -19.51
CA PHE A 114 -0.22 3.45 -18.45
C PHE A 114 -0.86 4.74 -18.98
N ARG A 115 -2.10 5.03 -18.55
CA ARG A 115 -2.87 6.24 -18.93
C ARG A 115 -3.08 7.22 -17.77
N GLY A 116 -2.34 7.05 -16.67
CA GLY A 116 -2.56 7.79 -15.43
C GLY A 116 -3.34 6.98 -14.39
N LEU A 117 -3.30 7.45 -13.14
CA LEU A 117 -4.04 6.87 -12.03
C LEU A 117 -5.44 7.48 -11.96
N ASN A 118 -6.44 6.69 -11.54
CA ASN A 118 -7.81 7.15 -11.43
C ASN A 118 -7.95 8.12 -10.23
N PRO A 119 -8.38 9.39 -10.44
CA PRO A 119 -8.57 10.35 -9.36
C PRO A 119 -9.81 10.03 -8.50
N LYS A 120 -10.68 9.12 -8.91
CA LYS A 120 -11.88 8.72 -8.15
C LYS A 120 -11.63 7.63 -7.11
N SER A 121 -10.42 7.06 -7.04
CA SER A 121 -10.12 5.96 -6.12
C SER A 121 -9.83 6.39 -4.67
N PHE A 122 -10.35 7.55 -4.26
CA PHE A 122 -10.33 8.00 -2.87
C PHE A 122 -11.58 7.53 -2.11
N ASP A 123 -11.42 7.21 -0.83
CA ASP A 123 -12.49 6.70 0.03
C ASP A 123 -13.40 7.79 0.64
N GLY A 124 -13.26 9.05 0.20
CA GLY A 124 -13.98 10.21 0.73
C GLY A 124 -13.43 10.75 2.06
N ARG A 125 -12.46 10.08 2.69
CA ARG A 125 -11.78 10.53 3.91
C ARG A 125 -10.30 10.87 3.69
N GLY A 126 -9.88 10.91 2.43
CA GLY A 126 -8.52 11.26 2.03
C GLY A 126 -7.57 10.07 1.86
N ASN A 127 -8.06 8.82 1.98
CA ASN A 127 -7.22 7.65 1.70
C ASN A 127 -7.37 7.23 0.25
N TYR A 128 -6.24 6.92 -0.40
CA TYR A 128 -6.18 6.48 -1.79
C TYR A 128 -5.92 4.99 -1.89
N SER A 129 -6.62 4.30 -2.79
CA SER A 129 -6.38 2.88 -3.10
C SER A 129 -6.17 2.67 -4.59
N MET A 130 -5.22 1.82 -4.95
CA MET A 130 -4.98 1.38 -6.32
C MET A 130 -4.67 -0.11 -6.33
N GLY A 131 -5.01 -0.77 -7.44
CA GLY A 131 -4.78 -2.19 -7.69
C GLY A 131 -4.32 -2.41 -9.12
#